data_AF-X1U8G0-F1
#
_entry.id   AF-X1U8G0-F1
#
_cell.length_a   1.000
_cell.length_b   1.000
_cell.length_c   1.000
_cell.angle_alpha   90.00
_cell.angle_beta   90.00
_cell.angle_gamma   90.00
#
_symmetry.space_group_name_H-M   'P 1'
#
loop_
_entity.id
_entity.type
_entity.pdbx_description
1 polymer ?
#
loop_
_entity_poly.entity_id
_entity_poly.type
_entity_poly.pdbx_seq_one_letter_code
_entity_poly.pdbx_strand_id
1 'polypeptide(L)'
;MEGKKAKVTKKKLTESLYYWFSGYLTEKEVKKTAKELGFRIWRREDFKKIFKELFVFNMWLIIHTCENVFDDENKRNECLDIFHNLVYNRNIDNNEISFINWKSSIASRYIEYSKAMKTEHPSTPLWVVAEILNRNLFGEVRKDLSFQLKVIAHIGLFEKYLGEVLLKYDIE
;
A
#
# COMPACT_ATOMS: atom_id res chain seq x y z
N MET A 1 7.24 -11.22 26.45
CA MET A 1 5.87 -11.29 27.01
C MET A 1 4.89 -11.28 25.86
N GLU A 2 4.35 -12.44 25.49
CA GLU A 2 3.22 -12.49 24.55
C GLU A 2 1.99 -11.92 25.27
N GLY A 3 1.64 -10.69 24.93
CA GLY A 3 0.38 -10.10 25.38
C GLY A 3 -0.79 -10.92 24.84
N LYS A 4 -1.87 -11.07 25.61
CA LYS A 4 -3.11 -11.72 25.14
C LYS A 4 -3.56 -11.06 23.83
N LYS A 5 -3.53 -11.82 22.73
CA LYS A 5 -4.09 -11.39 21.45
C LYS A 5 -5.60 -11.22 21.61
N ALA A 6 -6.13 -10.13 21.06
CA ALA A 6 -7.57 -9.94 20.99
C ALA A 6 -8.13 -10.85 19.91
N LYS A 7 -9.15 -11.64 20.24
CA LYS A 7 -9.94 -12.36 19.23
C LYS A 7 -10.68 -11.33 18.39
N VAL A 8 -10.45 -11.35 17.08
CA VAL A 8 -11.04 -10.37 16.17
C VAL A 8 -11.74 -11.12 15.05
N THR A 9 -13.00 -10.75 14.80
CA THR A 9 -13.74 -11.29 13.68
C THR A 9 -13.10 -10.86 12.36
N LYS A 10 -13.20 -11.70 11.35
CA LYS A 10 -12.76 -11.38 9.97
C LYS A 10 -13.22 -10.00 9.53
N LYS A 11 -14.50 -9.66 9.78
CA LYS A 11 -15.09 -8.34 9.48
C LYS A 11 -14.32 -7.16 10.10
N LYS A 12 -13.94 -7.26 11.37
CA LYS A 12 -13.26 -6.16 12.07
C LYS A 12 -11.80 -6.01 11.63
N LEU A 13 -11.14 -7.12 11.25
CA LEU A 13 -9.86 -7.08 10.55
C LEU A 13 -10.02 -6.39 9.18
N THR A 14 -11.04 -6.77 8.41
CA THR A 14 -11.36 -6.17 7.09
C THR A 14 -11.53 -4.66 7.18
N GLU A 15 -12.32 -4.18 8.15
CA GLU A 15 -12.57 -2.75 8.36
C GLU A 15 -11.29 -2.00 8.77
N SER A 16 -10.44 -2.64 9.57
CA SER A 16 -9.15 -2.07 9.97
C SER A 16 -8.20 -1.93 8.77
N LEU A 17 -8.05 -2.97 7.95
CA LEU A 17 -7.25 -2.92 6.73
C LEU A 17 -7.78 -1.88 5.75
N TYR A 18 -9.11 -1.76 5.63
CA TYR A 18 -9.72 -0.75 4.79
C TYR A 18 -9.49 0.66 5.28
N TYR A 19 -9.51 0.87 6.59
CA TYR A 19 -9.20 2.17 7.17
C TYR A 19 -7.77 2.60 6.80
N TRP A 20 -6.79 1.70 6.93
CA TRP A 20 -5.41 1.93 6.52
C TRP A 20 -5.26 2.18 5.01
N PHE A 21 -6.03 1.46 4.19
CA PHE A 21 -6.03 1.62 2.74
C PHE A 21 -6.64 2.96 2.29
N SER A 22 -7.88 3.20 2.69
CA SER A 22 -8.74 4.27 2.19
C SER A 22 -8.49 5.61 2.88
N GLY A 23 -7.95 5.59 4.11
CA GLY A 23 -7.70 6.80 4.90
C GLY A 23 -6.85 7.84 4.17
N TYR A 24 -5.92 7.39 3.31
CA TYR A 24 -5.03 8.25 2.54
C TYR A 24 -5.49 8.51 1.09
N LEU A 25 -6.66 7.97 0.70
CA LEU A 25 -7.17 8.04 -0.68
C LEU A 25 -8.36 9.00 -0.85
N THR A 26 -8.74 9.73 0.19
CA THR A 26 -9.72 10.83 0.03
C THR A 26 -9.11 11.95 -0.82
N GLU A 27 -9.93 12.72 -1.55
CA GLU A 27 -9.43 13.83 -2.38
C GLU A 27 -8.56 14.81 -1.58
N LYS A 28 -8.96 15.09 -0.34
CA LYS A 28 -8.22 15.94 0.59
C LYS A 28 -6.83 15.38 0.91
N GLU A 29 -6.76 14.11 1.29
CA GLU A 29 -5.49 13.47 1.65
C GLU A 29 -4.58 13.27 0.44
N VAL A 30 -5.14 12.97 -0.74
CA VAL A 30 -4.37 12.89 -1.99
C VAL A 30 -3.75 14.24 -2.36
N LYS A 31 -4.51 15.34 -2.27
CA LYS A 31 -4.00 16.70 -2.50
C LYS A 31 -2.92 17.10 -1.49
N LYS A 32 -3.12 16.74 -0.21
CA LYS A 32 -2.14 16.96 0.85
C LYS A 32 -0.83 16.21 0.57
N THR A 33 -0.93 14.91 0.28
CA THR A 33 0.21 14.06 -0.06
C THR A 33 0.94 14.58 -1.30
N ALA A 34 0.21 15.01 -2.34
CA ALA A 34 0.79 15.64 -3.53
C ALA A 34 1.67 16.83 -3.16
N LYS A 35 1.16 17.74 -2.34
CA LYS A 35 1.90 18.91 -1.87
C LYS A 35 3.13 18.51 -1.07
N GLU A 36 3.00 17.56 -0.15
CA GLU A 36 4.11 17.07 0.69
C GLU A 36 5.22 16.43 -0.14
N LEU A 37 4.87 15.71 -1.20
CA LEU A 37 5.79 15.09 -2.14
C LEU A 37 6.30 16.06 -3.24
N GLY A 38 5.82 17.31 -3.25
CA GLY A 38 6.18 18.29 -4.28
C GLY A 38 5.63 17.96 -5.67
N PHE A 39 4.59 17.14 -5.76
CA PHE A 39 3.86 16.85 -6.99
C PHE A 39 2.78 17.91 -7.22
N ARG A 40 2.86 18.63 -8.35
CA ARG A 40 1.90 19.69 -8.68
C ARG A 40 0.70 19.11 -9.42
N ILE A 41 -0.49 19.47 -8.96
CA ILE A 41 -1.76 19.11 -9.60
C ILE A 41 -2.31 20.35 -10.29
N TRP A 42 -2.24 20.39 -11.62
CA TRP A 42 -2.76 21.50 -12.42
C TRP A 42 -4.12 21.17 -13.03
N ARG A 43 -4.30 19.91 -13.42
CA ARG A 43 -5.50 19.40 -14.08
C ARG A 43 -5.94 18.07 -13.51
N ARG A 44 -7.13 17.63 -13.92
CA ARG A 44 -7.75 16.39 -13.46
C ARG A 44 -6.89 15.16 -13.74
N GLU A 45 -6.11 15.17 -14.82
CA GLU A 45 -5.21 14.10 -15.23
C GLU A 45 -4.07 13.92 -14.23
N ASP A 46 -3.53 15.02 -13.70
CA ASP A 46 -2.46 14.97 -12.69
C ASP A 46 -3.00 14.40 -11.37
N PHE A 47 -4.22 14.80 -10.98
CA PHE A 47 -4.90 14.23 -9.83
C PHE A 47 -5.13 12.73 -10.01
N LYS A 48 -5.66 12.30 -11.17
CA LYS A 48 -5.85 10.88 -11.49
C LYS A 48 -4.54 10.10 -11.44
N LYS A 49 -3.43 10.70 -11.89
CA LYS A 49 -2.11 10.08 -11.88
C LYS A 49 -1.65 9.80 -10.45
N ILE A 50 -1.60 10.82 -9.59
CA ILE A 50 -1.16 10.62 -8.20
C ILE A 50 -2.14 9.74 -7.41
N PHE A 51 -3.46 9.88 -7.64
CA PHE A 51 -4.45 9.01 -7.02
C PHE A 51 -4.18 7.53 -7.34
N LYS A 52 -3.99 7.19 -8.62
CA LYS A 52 -3.69 5.81 -9.04
C LYS A 52 -2.37 5.31 -8.47
N GLU A 53 -1.39 6.19 -8.35
CA GLU A 53 -0.11 5.85 -7.75
C GLU A 53 -0.27 5.47 -6.27
N LEU A 54 -0.88 6.36 -5.48
CA LEU A 54 -1.12 6.15 -4.07
C LEU A 54 -2.04 4.96 -3.81
N PHE A 55 -3.04 4.74 -4.67
CA PHE A 55 -3.92 3.58 -4.59
C PHE A 55 -3.12 2.27 -4.63
N VAL A 56 -2.26 2.11 -5.64
CA VAL A 56 -1.45 0.89 -5.81
C VAL A 56 -0.39 0.78 -4.72
N PHE A 57 0.25 1.90 -4.37
CA PHE A 57 1.26 1.94 -3.32
C PHE A 57 0.70 1.54 -1.95
N ASN A 58 -0.48 2.05 -1.57
CA ASN A 58 -1.12 1.69 -0.30
C ASN A 58 -1.55 0.21 -0.26
N MET A 59 -2.04 -0.34 -1.38
CA MET A 59 -2.33 -1.76 -1.44
C MET A 59 -1.06 -2.58 -1.25
N TRP A 60 0.02 -2.23 -1.96
CA TRP A 60 1.31 -2.91 -1.82
C TRP A 60 1.84 -2.85 -0.39
N LEU A 61 1.74 -1.69 0.28
CA LEU A 61 2.14 -1.53 1.68
C LEU A 61 1.40 -2.48 2.63
N ILE A 62 0.08 -2.62 2.45
CA ILE A 62 -0.73 -3.56 3.25
C ILE A 62 -0.30 -5.00 2.99
N ILE A 63 -0.14 -5.38 1.72
CA ILE A 63 0.29 -6.72 1.33
C ILE A 63 1.64 -7.04 1.95
N HIS A 64 2.62 -6.16 1.74
CA HIS A 64 3.98 -6.31 2.25
C HIS A 64 4.01 -6.41 3.77
N THR A 65 3.23 -5.58 4.47
CA THR A 65 3.13 -5.66 5.93
C THR A 65 2.53 -6.99 6.39
N CYS A 66 1.48 -7.49 5.72
CA CYS A 66 0.91 -8.79 6.05
C CYS A 66 1.89 -9.93 5.80
N GLU A 67 2.65 -9.89 4.69
CA GLU A 67 3.71 -10.87 4.37
C GLU A 67 4.81 -10.91 5.43
N ASN A 68 5.15 -9.77 6.03
CA ASN A 68 6.20 -9.67 7.06
C ASN A 68 5.71 -10.01 8.47
N VAL A 69 4.39 -9.95 8.73
CA VAL A 69 3.83 -10.13 10.08
C VAL A 69 3.31 -11.55 10.31
N PHE A 70 2.74 -12.17 9.29
CA PHE A 70 2.15 -13.51 9.40
C PHE A 70 3.14 -14.59 8.95
N ASP A 71 3.75 -15.27 9.92
CA ASP A 71 4.54 -16.48 9.67
C ASP A 71 3.66 -17.64 9.15
N ASP A 72 2.39 -17.69 9.58
CA ASP A 72 1.40 -18.65 9.12
C ASP A 72 0.85 -18.26 7.74
N GLU A 73 1.19 -19.05 6.72
CA GLU A 73 0.78 -18.85 5.34
C GLU A 73 -0.76 -18.86 5.16
N ASN A 74 -1.49 -19.71 5.88
CA ASN A 74 -2.94 -19.78 5.75
C ASN A 74 -3.58 -18.50 6.28
N LYS A 75 -3.15 -18.04 7.47
CA LYS A 75 -3.63 -16.78 8.07
C LYS A 75 -3.28 -15.57 7.19
N ARG A 76 -2.07 -15.55 6.64
CA ARG A 76 -1.63 -14.52 5.68
C ARG A 76 -2.54 -14.49 4.45
N ASN A 77 -2.71 -15.63 3.78
CA ASN A 77 -3.47 -15.71 2.54
C ASN A 77 -4.94 -15.35 2.76
N GLU A 78 -5.54 -15.80 3.87
CA GLU A 78 -6.89 -15.41 4.26
C GLU A 78 -7.03 -13.89 4.47
N CYS A 79 -6.10 -13.28 5.19
CA CYS A 79 -6.08 -11.83 5.41
C CYS A 79 -5.99 -11.06 4.07
N LEU A 80 -5.12 -11.50 3.17
CA LEU A 80 -4.94 -10.88 1.85
C LEU A 80 -6.16 -11.08 0.95
N ASP A 81 -6.79 -12.25 0.96
CA ASP A 81 -8.00 -12.50 0.16
C ASP A 81 -9.16 -11.63 0.63
N ILE A 82 -9.35 -11.50 1.94
CA ILE A 82 -10.34 -10.60 2.54
C ILE A 82 -10.10 -9.15 2.08
N PHE A 83 -8.85 -8.69 2.13
CA PHE A 83 -8.49 -7.34 1.73
C PHE A 83 -8.76 -7.08 0.24
N HIS A 84 -8.29 -7.96 -0.64
CA HIS A 84 -8.45 -7.79 -2.09
C HIS A 84 -9.93 -7.78 -2.51
N ASN A 85 -10.74 -8.70 -1.96
CA ASN A 85 -12.18 -8.74 -2.24
C ASN A 85 -12.87 -7.43 -1.82
N LEU A 86 -12.50 -6.89 -0.66
CA LEU A 86 -13.06 -5.63 -0.19
C LEU A 86 -12.69 -4.45 -1.10
N VAL A 87 -11.43 -4.34 -1.49
CA VAL A 87 -10.96 -3.25 -2.36
C VAL A 87 -11.69 -3.32 -3.71
N TYR A 88 -11.78 -4.50 -4.31
CA TYR A 88 -12.50 -4.71 -5.56
C TYR A 88 -13.96 -4.28 -5.44
N ASN A 89 -14.71 -4.84 -4.48
CA ASN A 89 -16.13 -4.58 -4.30
C ASN A 89 -16.47 -3.11 -4.04
N ARG A 90 -15.58 -2.36 -3.36
CA ARG A 90 -15.82 -0.96 -2.98
C ARG A 90 -15.30 0.08 -3.97
N ASN A 91 -14.31 -0.26 -4.80
CA ASN A 91 -13.58 0.75 -5.59
C ASN A 91 -13.59 0.50 -7.09
N ILE A 92 -13.89 -0.72 -7.53
CA ILE A 92 -13.78 -1.09 -8.95
C ILE A 92 -15.15 -1.10 -9.64
N ASP A 93 -16.24 -1.13 -8.85
CA ASP A 93 -17.63 -1.28 -9.30
C ASP A 93 -17.83 -2.51 -10.20
N ASN A 94 -19.02 -3.09 -10.25
CA ASN A 94 -19.33 -4.23 -11.15
C ASN A 94 -19.38 -3.82 -12.65
N ASN A 95 -18.52 -2.91 -13.09
CA ASN A 95 -18.23 -2.70 -14.50
C ASN A 95 -17.59 -3.99 -15.03
N GLU A 96 -17.81 -4.32 -16.32
CA GLU A 96 -17.51 -5.61 -17.00
C GLU A 96 -16.09 -6.22 -16.82
N ILE A 97 -15.19 -5.57 -16.08
CA ILE A 97 -13.87 -6.07 -15.70
C ILE A 97 -14.02 -7.06 -14.55
N SER A 98 -13.77 -8.34 -14.82
CA SER A 98 -13.72 -9.38 -13.78
C SER A 98 -12.63 -9.11 -12.73
N PHE A 99 -12.83 -9.59 -11.51
CA PHE A 99 -11.84 -9.55 -10.43
C PHE A 99 -10.46 -10.06 -10.86
N ILE A 100 -10.41 -11.13 -11.67
CA ILE A 100 -9.17 -11.71 -12.18
C ILE A 100 -8.44 -10.71 -13.10
N ASN A 101 -9.19 -10.06 -14.00
CA ASN A 101 -8.61 -9.06 -14.90
C ASN A 101 -8.11 -7.84 -14.12
N TRP A 102 -8.88 -7.38 -13.13
CA TRP A 102 -8.45 -6.30 -12.24
C TRP A 102 -7.16 -6.65 -11.49
N LYS A 103 -7.12 -7.83 -10.83
CA LYS A 103 -5.94 -8.31 -10.10
C LYS A 103 -4.71 -8.40 -11.02
N SER A 104 -4.89 -8.88 -12.24
CA SER A 104 -3.82 -8.96 -13.24
C SER A 104 -3.31 -7.59 -13.66
N SER A 105 -4.20 -6.59 -13.79
CA SER A 105 -3.84 -5.23 -14.20
C SER A 105 -2.98 -4.47 -13.17
N ILE A 106 -3.13 -4.79 -11.88
CA ILE A 106 -2.35 -4.18 -10.79
C ILE A 106 -1.11 -5.00 -10.41
N ALA A 107 -1.08 -6.30 -10.74
CA ALA A 107 -0.02 -7.22 -10.37
C ALA A 107 1.37 -6.79 -10.89
N SER A 108 1.46 -6.26 -12.11
CA SER A 108 2.72 -5.77 -12.67
C SER A 108 3.40 -4.73 -11.79
N ARG A 109 2.60 -3.83 -11.20
CA ARG A 109 3.08 -2.75 -10.33
C ARG A 109 3.49 -3.27 -8.95
N TYR A 110 2.83 -4.30 -8.43
CA TYR A 110 3.30 -4.99 -7.22
C TYR A 110 4.62 -5.70 -7.47
N ILE A 111 4.76 -6.34 -8.62
CA ILE A 111 6.00 -7.03 -8.98
C ILE A 111 7.17 -6.04 -9.03
N GLU A 112 6.96 -4.81 -9.50
CA GLU A 112 8.00 -3.77 -9.47
C GLU A 112 8.45 -3.44 -8.03
N TYR A 113 7.50 -3.14 -7.13
CA TYR A 113 7.84 -2.84 -5.73
C TYR A 113 8.41 -4.04 -4.97
N SER A 114 7.88 -5.24 -5.18
CA SER A 114 8.39 -6.46 -4.55
C SER A 114 9.77 -6.87 -5.09
N LYS A 115 10.08 -6.59 -6.37
CA LYS A 115 11.44 -6.75 -6.90
C LYS A 115 12.41 -5.72 -6.31
N ALA A 116 11.95 -4.48 -6.13
CA ALA A 116 12.74 -3.46 -5.45
C ALA A 116 13.12 -3.89 -4.03
N MET A 117 12.20 -4.50 -3.28
CA MET A 117 12.49 -5.04 -1.94
C MET A 117 13.51 -6.17 -1.91
N LYS A 118 13.73 -6.87 -3.04
CA LYS A 118 14.74 -7.93 -3.18
C LYS A 118 16.09 -7.41 -3.69
N THR A 119 16.17 -6.14 -4.07
CA THR A 119 17.38 -5.55 -4.62
C THR A 119 18.32 -5.17 -3.50
N GLU A 120 19.54 -5.71 -3.52
CA GLU A 120 20.61 -5.24 -2.63
C GLU A 120 20.95 -3.79 -2.99
N HIS A 121 20.67 -2.89 -2.05
CA HIS A 121 20.96 -1.47 -2.19
C HIS A 121 21.77 -1.00 -0.98
N PRO A 122 22.85 -0.22 -1.17
CA PRO A 122 23.72 0.21 -0.07
C PRO A 122 22.98 0.92 1.08
N SER A 123 21.85 1.57 0.76
CA SER A 123 21.07 2.38 1.70
C SER A 123 19.77 1.74 2.17
N THR A 124 19.51 0.46 1.83
CA THR A 124 18.27 -0.35 2.01
C THR A 124 17.35 -0.47 0.78
N PRO A 125 16.59 -1.58 0.61
CA PRO A 125 15.67 -1.79 -0.51
C PRO A 125 14.52 -0.76 -0.60
N LEU A 126 14.17 -0.10 0.51
CA LEU A 126 13.15 0.97 0.54
C LEU A 126 13.51 2.17 -0.35
N TRP A 127 14.81 2.40 -0.59
CA TRP A 127 15.25 3.42 -1.54
C TRP A 127 14.81 3.11 -2.94
N VAL A 128 14.93 1.85 -3.37
CA VAL A 128 14.55 1.42 -4.71
C VAL A 128 13.04 1.54 -4.90
N VAL A 129 12.25 1.21 -3.87
CA VAL A 129 10.79 1.44 -3.87
C VAL A 129 10.45 2.91 -4.04
N ALA A 130 11.14 3.79 -3.29
CA ALA A 130 10.92 5.23 -3.37
C ALA A 130 11.34 5.83 -4.73
N GLU A 131 12.40 5.30 -5.35
CA GLU A 131 12.80 5.69 -6.71
C GLU A 131 11.77 5.29 -7.77
N ILE A 132 11.17 4.09 -7.67
CA ILE A 132 10.10 3.67 -8.57
C ILE A 132 8.89 4.60 -8.43
N LEU A 133 8.48 4.91 -7.20
CA LEU A 133 7.38 5.85 -6.95
C LEU A 133 7.68 7.24 -7.55
N ASN A 134 8.91 7.72 -7.38
CA ASN A 134 9.37 9.00 -7.94
C ASN A 134 9.27 8.97 -9.48
N ARG A 135 9.84 7.94 -10.12
CA ARG A 135 9.80 7.77 -11.57
C ARG A 135 8.37 7.67 -12.10
N ASN A 136 7.49 6.94 -11.43
CA ASN A 136 6.09 6.81 -11.85
C ASN A 136 5.36 8.16 -11.80
N LEU A 137 5.58 8.96 -10.75
CA LEU A 137 4.96 10.27 -10.60
C LEU A 137 5.55 11.32 -11.54
N PHE A 138 6.88 11.40 -11.67
CA PHE A 138 7.55 12.50 -12.36
C PHE A 138 8.07 12.14 -13.76
N GLY A 139 8.06 10.86 -14.14
CA GLY A 139 8.64 10.35 -15.40
C GLY A 139 10.14 10.07 -15.31
N GLU A 140 10.81 10.63 -14.31
CA GLU A 140 12.24 10.46 -14.03
C GLU A 140 12.46 10.43 -12.51
N VAL A 141 13.62 9.94 -12.07
CA VAL A 141 14.01 10.01 -10.66
C VAL A 141 14.57 11.41 -10.40
N ARG A 142 13.85 12.22 -9.62
CA ARG A 142 14.34 13.54 -9.25
C ARG A 142 15.60 13.44 -8.38
N LYS A 143 16.56 14.34 -8.62
CA LYS A 143 17.82 14.45 -7.86
C LYS A 143 17.61 14.88 -6.40
N ASP A 144 16.51 15.55 -6.10
CA ASP A 144 16.14 15.95 -4.75
C ASP A 144 15.70 14.73 -3.94
N LEU A 145 16.54 14.32 -2.99
CA LEU A 145 16.32 13.17 -2.12
C LEU A 145 15.20 13.39 -1.09
N SER A 146 14.66 14.61 -0.96
CA SER A 146 13.58 14.91 -0.02
C SER A 146 12.33 14.07 -0.30
N PHE A 147 12.07 13.74 -1.57
CA PHE A 147 10.99 12.83 -1.95
C PHE A 147 11.24 11.42 -1.39
N GLN A 148 12.42 10.86 -1.67
CA GLN A 148 12.77 9.50 -1.28
C GLN A 148 12.74 9.34 0.24
N LEU A 149 13.33 10.29 0.97
CA LEU A 149 13.32 10.27 2.43
C LEU A 149 11.91 10.30 3.03
N LYS A 150 11.00 11.12 2.48
CA LYS A 150 9.60 11.16 2.94
C LYS A 150 8.87 9.84 2.68
N VAL A 151 9.09 9.24 1.51
CA VAL A 151 8.49 7.97 1.15
C VAL A 151 9.01 6.85 2.04
N ILE A 152 10.33 6.75 2.23
CA ILE A 152 10.95 5.74 3.11
C ILE A 152 10.45 5.88 4.54
N ALA A 153 10.40 7.10 5.08
CA ALA A 153 9.86 7.35 6.41
C ALA A 153 8.38 6.94 6.52
N HIS A 154 7.57 7.22 5.48
CA HIS A 154 6.19 6.80 5.44
C HIS A 154 6.05 5.27 5.43
N ILE A 155 6.82 4.56 4.59
CA ILE A 155 6.81 3.09 4.53
C ILE A 155 7.12 2.50 5.90
N GLY A 156 8.22 2.93 6.54
CA GLY A 156 8.62 2.39 7.84
C GLY A 156 7.61 2.65 8.96
N LEU A 157 6.99 3.84 8.98
CA LEU A 157 5.92 4.14 9.94
C LEU A 157 4.66 3.32 9.66
N PHE A 158 4.29 3.16 8.39
CA PHE A 158 3.12 2.37 7.98
C PHE A 158 3.29 0.91 8.41
N GLU A 159 4.40 0.28 8.04
CA GLU A 159 4.71 -1.11 8.39
C GLU A 159 4.73 -1.33 9.90
N LYS A 160 5.37 -0.42 10.65
CA LYS A 160 5.41 -0.50 12.11
C LYS A 160 4.00 -0.48 12.70
N TYR A 161 3.20 0.54 12.38
CA TYR A 161 1.91 0.73 13.03
C TYR A 161 0.87 -0.29 12.57
N LEU A 162 0.81 -0.62 11.28
CA LEU A 162 -0.08 -1.68 10.81
C LEU A 162 0.38 -3.03 11.36
N GLY A 163 1.68 -3.31 11.42
CA GLY A 163 2.20 -4.55 12.00
C GLY A 163 1.85 -4.72 13.47
N GLU A 164 1.98 -3.65 14.27
CA GLU A 164 1.52 -3.64 15.66
C GLU A 164 0.02 -3.90 15.81
N VAL A 165 -0.79 -3.42 14.86
CA VAL A 165 -2.24 -3.69 14.83
C VAL A 165 -2.50 -5.16 14.49
N LEU A 166 -1.84 -5.70 13.47
CA LEU A 166 -2.01 -7.09 13.03
C LEU A 166 -1.54 -8.09 14.09
N LEU A 167 -0.43 -7.83 14.79
CA LEU A 167 0.09 -8.69 15.86
C LEU A 167 -0.85 -8.80 17.07
N LYS A 168 -1.71 -7.80 17.28
CA LYS A 168 -2.73 -7.82 18.35
C LYS A 168 -3.92 -8.70 18.04
N TYR A 169 -4.06 -9.16 16.80
CA TYR A 169 -5.22 -9.92 16.36
C TYR A 169 -4.95 -11.42 16.35
N ASP A 170 -5.86 -12.18 16.94
CA ASP A 170 -6.03 -13.59 16.66
C ASP A 170 -7.31 -13.75 15.84
N ILE A 171 -7.14 -14.16 14.59
CA ILE A 171 -8.23 -14.25 13.62
C ILE A 171 -9.01 -15.55 13.91
N GLU A 172 -10.30 -15.42 14.23
CA GLU A 172 -11.24 -16.54 14.39
C GLU A 172 -11.95 -16.89 13.07
#